data_AF-A0A226D666-F1
#
_entry.id   AF-A0A226D666-F1
#
_cell.length_a   1.000
_cell.length_b   1.000
_cell.length_c   1.000
_cell.angle_alpha   90.00
_cell.angle_beta   90.00
_cell.angle_gamma   90.00
#
_symmetry.space_group_name_H-M   'P 1'
#
loop_
_entity.id
_entity.type
_entity.pdbx_description
1 polymer ?
#
loop_
_entity_poly.entity_id
_entity_poly.type
_entity_poly.pdbx_seq_one_letter_code
_entity_poly.pdbx_strand_id
1 'polypeptide(L)'
;MPKTTIFRPKYESRDGRDVINWKTLPTINILSSRVSPCRLSFIFVPKTAHDVLIKYWLKIATMDHLYYGESRNTFMYNGILVSNMNTITTSFGLEGIDGYADLNVAYKAFLLSVAEVIDFYVIQILDIAIDLNITSVDYRCYGLLSKFQPTVGYHSPPEFITVLFKLLQHLERGDDTIKNSNWLRTLNLLNFKHSFYPKGFSYLNEPISYSEALGKIEREVVHCGKTVFIGKSSQMRLEYEFLSRNYPRIKFFESSDEIHRVVSGFEFKSSWRSKIVKSFKGINEAGLFTHTERWDRSKGCANRTAAMKQSGIVKLKNIATLDGAFLTVFILTGSLFCGAIVVFVVESRSKIWRIIVDMRRAFLFVGSLIGRTILVLTVECRLSIRRLIGNVRGALILRRNRRSKRLGTNTIRIVTTRVCDIDRNK
;
A
#
# COMPACT_ATOMS: atom_id res chain seq x y z
N MET A 1 -7.09 -6.81 -0.57
CA MET A 1 -7.58 -6.37 0.76
C MET A 1 -8.28 -7.53 1.46
N PRO A 2 -8.02 -7.77 2.76
CA PRO A 2 -8.75 -8.78 3.52
C PRO A 2 -10.23 -8.38 3.66
N LYS A 3 -11.13 -9.31 3.34
CA LYS A 3 -12.59 -9.14 3.42
C LYS A 3 -13.10 -9.82 4.68
N THR A 4 -14.09 -9.24 5.35
CA THR A 4 -14.75 -9.88 6.49
C THR A 4 -16.25 -9.82 6.24
N THR A 5 -16.86 -10.99 6.13
CA THR A 5 -18.30 -11.14 5.90
C THR A 5 -18.97 -11.28 7.26
N ILE A 6 -19.79 -10.30 7.64
CA ILE A 6 -20.58 -10.38 8.87
C ILE A 6 -21.90 -11.06 8.48
N PHE A 7 -22.08 -12.31 8.91
CA PHE A 7 -23.34 -13.02 8.73
C PHE A 7 -24.35 -12.62 9.81
N ARG A 8 -25.62 -12.50 9.43
CA ARG A 8 -26.72 -12.23 10.36
C ARG A 8 -26.83 -13.38 11.39
N PRO A 9 -27.00 -13.09 12.70
CA PRO A 9 -27.49 -14.11 13.62
C PRO A 9 -28.97 -14.42 13.31
N LYS A 10 -29.28 -15.69 12.98
CA LYS A 10 -30.62 -16.34 12.89
C LYS A 10 -31.87 -15.43 12.84
N TYR A 11 -31.97 -14.53 11.86
CA TYR A 11 -33.17 -13.73 11.58
C TYR A 11 -34.08 -14.35 10.50
N GLU A 12 -33.60 -15.40 9.84
CA GLU A 12 -34.26 -16.00 8.66
C GLU A 12 -35.40 -16.97 9.04
N SER A 13 -35.60 -17.25 10.33
CA SER A 13 -36.56 -18.26 10.78
C SER A 13 -37.89 -17.70 11.33
N ARG A 14 -38.20 -16.42 11.13
CA ARG A 14 -39.48 -15.84 11.56
C ARG A 14 -40.32 -15.38 10.37
N ASP A 15 -41.56 -15.88 10.32
CA ASP A 15 -42.54 -15.61 9.26
C ASP A 15 -42.91 -14.11 9.26
N GLY A 16 -43.01 -13.53 8.06
CA GLY A 16 -43.15 -12.08 7.84
C GLY A 16 -44.51 -11.48 8.24
N ARG A 17 -45.34 -12.25 8.95
CA ARG A 17 -46.68 -11.85 9.42
C ARG A 17 -46.75 -11.53 10.91
N ASP A 18 -45.69 -11.81 11.67
CA ASP A 18 -45.62 -11.35 13.05
C ASP A 18 -45.40 -9.83 13.05
N VAL A 19 -46.34 -9.08 13.63
CA VAL A 19 -46.16 -7.66 13.95
C VAL A 19 -44.88 -7.54 14.76
N ILE A 20 -43.83 -7.03 14.10
CA ILE A 20 -42.47 -7.06 14.62
C ILE A 20 -42.47 -6.27 15.93
N ASN A 21 -42.47 -6.97 17.06
CA ASN A 21 -42.26 -6.34 18.35
C ASN A 21 -40.77 -6.00 18.45
N TRP A 22 -40.45 -4.77 18.04
CA TRP A 22 -39.10 -4.20 17.94
C TRP A 22 -38.28 -4.36 19.22
N LYS A 23 -38.94 -4.59 20.36
CA LYS A 23 -38.35 -4.87 21.69
C LYS A 23 -37.62 -6.22 21.79
N THR A 24 -37.75 -7.12 20.81
CA THR A 24 -37.23 -8.52 20.89
C THR A 24 -36.12 -8.84 19.89
N LEU A 25 -35.64 -7.86 19.12
CA LEU A 25 -34.59 -8.09 18.13
C LEU A 25 -33.20 -8.03 18.79
N PRO A 26 -32.32 -9.03 18.59
CA PRO A 26 -30.96 -8.99 19.13
C PRO A 26 -30.14 -7.79 18.60
N THR A 27 -29.52 -7.06 19.51
CA THR A 27 -28.64 -5.93 19.19
C THR A 27 -27.37 -6.42 18.48
N ILE A 28 -27.00 -5.81 17.36
CA ILE A 28 -25.74 -6.09 16.66
C ILE A 28 -24.59 -5.57 17.52
N ASN A 29 -23.81 -6.47 18.12
CA ASN A 29 -22.64 -6.10 18.92
C ASN A 29 -21.38 -6.02 18.03
N ILE A 30 -21.18 -4.86 17.40
CA ILE A 30 -20.06 -4.59 16.49
C ILE A 30 -18.71 -4.66 17.23
N LEU A 31 -18.65 -4.30 18.51
CA LEU A 31 -17.41 -4.36 19.31
C LEU A 31 -16.91 -5.80 19.55
N SER A 32 -17.81 -6.79 19.58
CA SER A 32 -17.43 -8.20 19.64
C SER A 32 -16.89 -8.73 18.31
N SER A 33 -17.22 -8.07 17.20
CA SER A 33 -16.58 -8.31 15.91
C SER A 33 -15.22 -7.62 15.92
N ARG A 34 -14.13 -8.38 16.09
CA ARG A 34 -12.75 -7.88 16.11
C ARG A 34 -12.30 -7.37 14.74
N VAL A 35 -12.93 -6.33 14.20
CA VAL A 35 -12.62 -5.79 12.88
C VAL A 35 -11.93 -4.43 13.06
N SER A 36 -10.74 -4.29 12.46
CA SER A 36 -9.94 -3.06 12.57
C SER A 36 -10.58 -1.89 11.80
N PRO A 37 -10.32 -0.63 12.19
CA PRO A 37 -10.94 0.57 11.62
C PRO A 37 -10.67 0.86 10.12
N CYS A 38 -9.98 -0.04 9.40
CA CYS A 38 -9.61 0.13 8.00
C CYS A 38 -10.08 -1.05 7.10
N ARG A 39 -11.18 -1.73 7.45
CA ARG A 39 -11.73 -2.83 6.62
C ARG A 39 -13.08 -2.49 6.01
N LEU A 40 -13.21 -2.85 4.74
CA LEU A 40 -14.45 -2.78 3.99
C LEU A 40 -15.41 -3.88 4.48
N SER A 41 -16.59 -3.49 4.92
CA SER A 41 -17.64 -4.40 5.41
C SER A 41 -18.81 -4.39 4.44
N PHE A 42 -19.32 -5.57 4.09
CA PHE A 42 -20.48 -5.72 3.21
C PHE A 42 -21.69 -6.14 4.04
N ILE A 43 -22.79 -5.41 3.91
CA ILE A 43 -24.09 -5.77 4.50
C ILE A 43 -24.96 -6.33 3.38
N PHE A 44 -25.24 -7.63 3.42
CA PHE A 44 -26.13 -8.27 2.46
C PHE A 44 -27.57 -8.20 2.96
N VAL A 45 -28.45 -7.61 2.15
CA VAL A 45 -29.88 -7.48 2.45
C VAL A 45 -30.65 -8.35 1.46
N PRO A 46 -31.57 -9.23 1.92
CA PRO A 46 -32.37 -10.06 1.03
C PRO A 46 -33.30 -9.21 0.17
N LYS A 47 -33.54 -9.65 -1.08
CA LYS A 47 -34.35 -8.95 -2.09
C LYS A 47 -35.81 -8.68 -1.66
N THR A 48 -36.29 -9.39 -0.65
CA THR A 48 -37.66 -9.29 -0.12
C THR A 48 -37.78 -8.34 1.08
N ALA A 49 -36.71 -7.68 1.51
CA ALA A 49 -36.77 -6.76 2.64
C ALA A 49 -37.51 -5.47 2.27
N HIS A 50 -38.47 -5.06 3.11
CA HIS A 50 -39.18 -3.78 2.95
C HIS A 50 -38.21 -2.59 3.04
N ASP A 51 -38.30 -1.65 2.09
CA ASP A 51 -37.47 -0.45 1.99
C ASP A 51 -37.36 0.36 3.29
N VAL A 52 -38.45 0.44 4.05
CA VAL A 52 -38.49 1.16 5.34
C VAL A 52 -37.52 0.51 6.35
N LEU A 53 -37.44 -0.82 6.35
CA LEU A 53 -36.54 -1.58 7.20
C LEU A 53 -35.09 -1.35 6.77
N ILE A 54 -34.83 -1.37 5.46
CA ILE A 54 -33.50 -1.14 4.90
C ILE A 54 -33.00 0.25 5.28
N LYS A 55 -33.82 1.29 5.07
CA LYS A 55 -33.50 2.69 5.42
C LYS A 55 -33.23 2.86 6.91
N TYR A 56 -34.04 2.21 7.77
CA TYR A 56 -33.85 2.26 9.22
C TYR A 56 -32.52 1.63 9.65
N TRP A 57 -32.20 0.43 9.13
CA TRP A 57 -30.94 -0.24 9.45
C TRP A 57 -29.71 0.46 8.85
N LEU A 58 -29.84 1.05 7.65
CA LEU A 58 -28.78 1.89 7.08
C LEU A 58 -28.55 3.12 7.94
N LYS A 59 -29.62 3.75 8.44
CA LYS A 59 -29.53 4.90 9.34
C LYS A 59 -28.82 4.53 10.64
N ILE A 60 -29.19 3.42 11.28
CA ILE A 60 -28.50 2.94 12.48
C ILE A 60 -27.03 2.62 12.17
N ALA A 61 -26.75 1.87 11.10
CA ALA A 61 -25.39 1.49 10.75
C ALA A 61 -24.51 2.67 10.32
N THR A 62 -25.08 3.75 9.77
CA THR A 62 -24.35 4.97 9.39
C THR A 62 -24.17 5.92 10.57
N MET A 63 -25.15 6.01 11.47
CA MET A 63 -25.19 7.05 12.50
C MET A 63 -24.74 6.58 13.88
N ASP A 64 -24.87 5.28 14.22
CA ASP A 64 -24.67 4.79 15.59
C ASP A 64 -23.85 3.47 15.66
N HIS A 65 -22.84 3.40 16.52
CA HIS A 65 -21.99 2.20 16.71
C HIS A 65 -22.61 1.16 17.65
N LEU A 66 -23.46 1.61 18.56
CA LEU A 66 -24.01 0.80 19.64
C LEU A 66 -25.48 1.17 19.85
N TYR A 67 -26.33 0.16 19.87
CA TYR A 67 -27.65 0.24 20.49
C TYR A 67 -27.64 -0.78 21.63
N TYR A 68 -27.59 -0.31 22.87
CA TYR A 68 -27.73 -1.17 24.05
C TYR A 68 -29.06 -0.90 24.71
N GLY A 69 -29.85 -1.95 24.90
CA GLY A 69 -31.08 -1.89 25.68
C GLY A 69 -31.02 -2.95 26.76
N GLU A 70 -30.73 -2.54 27.99
CA GLU A 70 -31.06 -3.33 29.16
C GLU A 70 -31.95 -2.49 30.08
N SER A 71 -33.16 -2.96 30.33
CA SER A 71 -34.02 -2.38 31.36
C SER A 71 -34.90 -3.46 31.97
N ARG A 72 -34.93 -3.48 33.31
CA ARG A 72 -35.86 -4.28 34.13
C ARG A 72 -37.11 -3.50 34.56
N ASN A 73 -37.36 -2.30 34.04
CA ASN A 73 -38.55 -1.51 34.40
C ASN A 73 -39.33 -1.03 33.17
N THR A 74 -40.65 -1.18 33.25
CA THR A 74 -41.60 -1.22 32.13
C THR A 74 -42.02 0.12 31.53
N PHE A 75 -41.56 1.27 32.05
CA PHE A 75 -42.19 2.56 31.70
C PHE A 75 -41.31 3.71 31.20
N MET A 76 -39.98 3.64 31.19
CA MET A 76 -39.15 4.61 30.46
C MET A 76 -37.84 3.97 29.98
N TYR A 77 -37.53 4.13 28.69
CA TYR A 77 -36.25 3.71 28.09
C TYR A 77 -35.37 4.94 27.84
N ASN A 78 -34.18 4.96 28.43
CA ASN A 78 -33.10 5.87 28.05
C ASN A 78 -32.07 5.07 27.25
N GLY A 79 -32.18 5.08 25.92
CA GLY A 79 -31.13 4.56 25.05
C GLY A 79 -30.03 5.60 24.88
N ILE A 80 -28.76 5.23 25.08
CA ILE A 80 -27.61 6.09 24.76
C ILE A 80 -27.13 5.68 23.38
N LEU A 81 -27.36 6.55 22.39
CA LEU A 81 -26.80 6.41 21.05
C LEU A 81 -25.37 6.97 21.05
N VAL A 82 -24.41 6.15 20.62
CA VAL A 82 -23.02 6.58 20.47
C VAL A 82 -22.74 6.77 18.98
N SER A 83 -22.48 8.03 18.59
CA SER A 83 -22.29 8.44 17.21
C SER A 83 -21.21 7.63 16.48
N ASN A 84 -21.55 7.19 15.27
CA ASN A 84 -20.69 6.47 14.36
C ASN A 84 -19.89 7.43 13.47
N MET A 85 -18.58 7.18 13.36
CA MET A 85 -17.63 7.97 12.58
C MET A 85 -17.20 7.28 11.27
N ASN A 86 -17.79 6.13 10.91
CA ASN A 86 -17.47 5.40 9.68
C ASN A 86 -18.29 5.93 8.50
N THR A 87 -17.62 6.20 7.37
CA THR A 87 -18.28 6.51 6.10
C THR A 87 -18.70 5.23 5.39
N ILE A 88 -20.01 5.05 5.18
CA ILE A 88 -20.54 3.99 4.33
C ILE A 88 -20.59 4.50 2.89
N THR A 89 -19.74 3.97 2.02
CA THR A 89 -19.89 4.12 0.57
C THR A 89 -20.81 3.02 0.08
N THR A 90 -22.08 3.35 -0.16
CA THR A 90 -22.97 2.47 -0.92
C THR A 90 -22.55 2.55 -2.39
N SER A 91 -21.78 1.58 -2.86
CA SER A 91 -21.66 1.35 -4.30
C SER A 91 -22.97 0.73 -4.78
N PHE A 92 -23.97 1.57 -5.04
CA PHE A 92 -25.06 1.14 -5.90
C PHE A 92 -24.46 0.96 -7.29
N GLY A 93 -24.57 -0.24 -7.86
CA GLY A 93 -24.45 -0.38 -9.30
C GLY A 93 -25.47 0.57 -9.91
N LEU A 94 -25.00 1.65 -10.51
CA LEU A 94 -25.84 2.67 -11.18
C LEU A 94 -26.46 2.14 -12.48
N GLU A 95 -26.28 0.86 -12.78
CA GLU A 95 -27.06 0.13 -13.77
C GLU A 95 -28.43 -0.22 -13.14
N GLY A 96 -29.34 0.76 -13.06
CA GLY A 96 -30.76 0.52 -12.74
C GLY A 96 -31.42 1.44 -11.71
N ILE A 97 -30.94 2.67 -11.48
CA ILE A 97 -31.61 3.61 -10.56
C ILE A 97 -32.56 4.53 -11.33
N ASP A 98 -33.85 4.15 -11.36
CA ASP A 98 -34.93 4.96 -11.95
C ASP A 98 -35.66 5.87 -10.92
N GLY A 99 -35.05 6.12 -9.76
CA GLY A 99 -35.68 6.84 -8.65
C GLY A 99 -35.33 8.33 -8.56
N TYR A 100 -36.17 9.21 -9.10
CA TYR A 100 -36.09 10.67 -8.97
C TYR A 100 -36.00 11.17 -7.50
N ALA A 101 -36.44 10.37 -6.54
CA ALA A 101 -36.47 10.72 -5.11
C ALA A 101 -35.09 10.70 -4.42
N ASP A 102 -34.21 9.75 -4.77
CA ASP A 102 -32.88 9.65 -4.14
C ASP A 102 -31.90 10.69 -4.70
N LEU A 103 -32.10 11.08 -5.97
CA LEU A 103 -31.41 12.21 -6.57
C LEU A 103 -31.74 13.52 -5.83
N ASN A 104 -32.99 13.70 -5.41
CA ASN A 104 -33.44 14.93 -4.76
C ASN A 104 -32.88 15.08 -3.32
N VAL A 105 -32.62 13.97 -2.62
CA VAL A 105 -31.97 13.98 -1.29
C VAL A 105 -30.48 14.28 -1.42
N ALA A 106 -29.79 13.63 -2.37
CA ALA A 106 -28.39 13.93 -2.65
C ALA A 106 -28.22 15.38 -3.14
N TYR A 107 -29.12 15.84 -4.00
CA TYR A 107 -29.15 17.21 -4.48
C TYR A 107 -29.44 18.20 -3.36
N LYS A 108 -30.35 17.93 -2.42
CA LYS A 108 -30.56 18.80 -1.24
C LYS A 108 -29.36 18.85 -0.29
N ALA A 109 -28.74 17.71 0.03
CA ALA A 109 -27.53 17.67 0.85
C ALA A 109 -26.38 18.42 0.16
N PHE A 110 -26.28 18.28 -1.15
CA PHE A 110 -25.36 19.03 -1.98
C PHE A 110 -25.69 20.53 -1.98
N LEU A 111 -26.95 20.93 -2.18
CA LEU A 111 -27.38 22.33 -2.12
C LEU A 111 -27.10 22.97 -0.75
N LEU A 112 -27.20 22.22 0.35
CA LEU A 112 -26.81 22.72 1.67
C LEU A 112 -25.30 22.96 1.76
N SER A 113 -24.47 22.01 1.28
CA SER A 113 -23.02 22.23 1.21
C SER A 113 -22.64 23.35 0.23
N VAL A 114 -23.42 23.53 -0.82
CA VAL A 114 -23.25 24.60 -1.79
C VAL A 114 -23.68 25.93 -1.22
N ALA A 115 -24.75 26.00 -0.42
CA ALA A 115 -25.16 27.24 0.23
C ALA A 115 -24.05 27.79 1.13
N GLU A 116 -23.36 26.93 1.90
CA GLU A 116 -22.18 27.32 2.69
C GLU A 116 -21.04 27.85 1.80
N VAL A 117 -20.89 27.29 0.60
CA VAL A 117 -19.86 27.66 -0.38
C VAL A 117 -20.26 28.90 -1.23
N ILE A 118 -21.55 29.13 -1.43
CA ILE A 118 -22.11 30.34 -2.08
C ILE A 118 -22.04 31.50 -1.10
N ASP A 119 -22.38 31.31 0.17
CA ASP A 119 -22.18 32.32 1.20
C ASP A 119 -20.71 32.75 1.23
N PHE A 120 -19.77 31.80 1.08
CA PHE A 120 -18.35 32.13 0.90
C PHE A 120 -18.06 32.98 -0.35
N TYR A 121 -18.69 32.69 -1.48
CA TYR A 121 -18.49 33.46 -2.72
C TYR A 121 -19.11 34.86 -2.63
N VAL A 122 -20.29 34.98 -2.02
CA VAL A 122 -20.95 36.26 -1.74
C VAL A 122 -20.09 37.09 -0.77
N ILE A 123 -19.51 36.45 0.24
CA ILE A 123 -18.56 37.08 1.18
C ILE A 123 -17.30 37.57 0.45
N GLN A 124 -16.74 36.80 -0.49
CA GLN A 124 -15.63 37.27 -1.33
C GLN A 124 -16.02 38.45 -2.22
N ILE A 125 -17.22 38.45 -2.81
CA ILE A 125 -17.73 39.59 -3.60
C ILE A 125 -17.86 40.84 -2.72
N LEU A 126 -18.23 40.67 -1.45
CA LEU A 126 -18.38 41.75 -0.48
C LEU A 126 -17.04 42.25 0.10
N ASP A 127 -15.90 41.73 -0.37
CA ASP A 127 -14.54 42.09 0.08
C ASP A 127 -14.32 41.90 1.60
N ILE A 128 -15.14 41.04 2.23
CA ILE A 128 -14.98 40.69 3.64
C ILE A 128 -14.00 39.53 3.69
N ALA A 129 -12.75 39.82 4.03
CA ALA A 129 -11.75 38.80 4.27
C ALA A 129 -12.14 38.02 5.53
N ILE A 130 -12.72 36.82 5.34
CA ILE A 130 -12.95 35.87 6.42
C ILE A 130 -11.88 34.78 6.30
N ASP A 131 -11.06 34.61 7.34
CA ASP A 131 -10.27 33.39 7.48
C ASP A 131 -11.23 32.25 7.78
N LEU A 132 -11.68 31.58 6.74
CA LEU A 132 -12.22 30.27 6.97
C LEU A 132 -11.02 29.40 7.36
N ASN A 133 -10.93 29.06 8.65
CA ASN A 133 -10.04 28.01 9.13
C ASN A 133 -10.53 26.62 8.67
N ILE A 134 -10.99 26.52 7.42
CA ILE A 134 -11.25 25.28 6.68
C ILE A 134 -9.95 24.55 6.34
N THR A 135 -8.78 25.03 6.80
CA THR A 135 -7.55 24.23 6.80
C THR A 135 -7.52 23.17 7.89
N SER A 136 -8.36 23.29 8.93
CA SER A 136 -8.54 22.28 9.98
C SER A 136 -9.43 21.12 9.50
N VAL A 137 -9.07 20.51 8.37
CA VAL A 137 -9.73 19.30 7.88
C VAL A 137 -9.20 18.09 8.63
N ASP A 138 -10.10 17.15 8.93
CA ASP A 138 -9.74 15.86 9.53
C ASP A 138 -8.59 15.21 8.72
N TYR A 139 -7.50 14.86 9.41
CA TYR A 139 -6.33 14.17 8.84
C TYR A 139 -6.68 12.83 8.17
N ARG A 140 -7.91 12.33 8.39
CA ARG A 140 -8.44 11.13 7.75
C ARG A 140 -8.89 11.35 6.31
N CYS A 141 -9.22 12.57 5.91
CA CYS A 141 -9.76 12.89 4.59
C CYS A 141 -8.67 13.26 3.58
N TYR A 142 -9.02 13.19 2.29
CA TYR A 142 -8.11 13.58 1.22
C TYR A 142 -8.04 15.11 1.09
N GLY A 143 -6.83 15.66 0.99
CA GLY A 143 -6.59 17.02 0.52
C GLY A 143 -6.63 17.07 -1.00
N LEU A 144 -7.55 17.83 -1.58
CA LEU A 144 -7.76 18.03 -3.01
C LEU A 144 -7.14 19.36 -3.43
N LEU A 145 -5.82 19.38 -3.59
CA LEU A 145 -5.07 20.61 -3.86
C LEU A 145 -5.04 20.92 -5.36
N SER A 146 -5.06 22.20 -5.72
CA SER A 146 -4.91 22.66 -7.10
C SER A 146 -4.13 23.97 -7.17
N LYS A 147 -3.66 24.35 -8.36
CA LYS A 147 -2.92 25.60 -8.55
C LYS A 147 -3.81 26.81 -8.34
N PHE A 148 -3.24 27.88 -7.81
CA PHE A 148 -3.87 29.20 -7.81
C PHE A 148 -3.73 29.84 -9.19
N GLN A 149 -4.64 30.75 -9.54
CA GLN A 149 -4.43 31.57 -10.73
C GLN A 149 -3.41 32.68 -10.42
N PRO A 150 -2.46 32.98 -11.32
CA PRO A 150 -1.52 34.06 -11.16
C PRO A 150 -2.24 35.40 -11.41
N THR A 151 -3.15 35.78 -10.53
CA THR A 151 -3.81 37.08 -10.56
C THR A 151 -3.08 38.04 -9.64
N VAL A 152 -2.74 39.21 -10.16
CA VAL A 152 -2.06 40.26 -9.41
C VAL A 152 -3.05 40.86 -8.41
N GLY A 153 -2.81 40.65 -7.11
CA GLY A 153 -3.40 41.45 -6.04
C GLY A 153 -4.70 40.95 -5.39
N TYR A 154 -5.29 39.83 -5.82
CA TYR A 154 -6.59 39.36 -5.26
C TYR A 154 -6.57 37.89 -4.83
N HIS A 155 -7.46 37.59 -3.87
CA HIS A 155 -7.75 36.27 -3.29
C HIS A 155 -8.34 35.30 -4.32
N SER A 156 -7.53 34.82 -5.27
CA SER A 156 -8.00 33.82 -6.21
C SER A 156 -8.25 32.48 -5.50
N PRO A 157 -9.40 31.83 -5.72
CA PRO A 157 -9.60 30.47 -5.27
C PRO A 157 -8.71 29.52 -6.07
N PRO A 158 -8.39 28.33 -5.51
CA PRO A 158 -7.75 27.26 -6.26
C PRO A 158 -8.50 26.95 -7.56
N GLU A 159 -7.77 26.61 -8.62
CA GLU A 159 -8.32 26.37 -9.97
C GLU A 159 -9.41 25.31 -9.96
N PHE A 160 -9.22 24.24 -9.18
CA PHE A 160 -10.20 23.15 -9.11
C PHE A 160 -11.51 23.61 -8.47
N ILE A 161 -11.47 24.44 -7.42
CA ILE A 161 -12.66 25.04 -6.83
C ILE A 161 -13.39 25.89 -7.88
N THR A 162 -12.65 26.67 -8.68
CA THR A 162 -13.25 27.49 -9.76
C THR A 162 -13.97 26.63 -10.80
N VAL A 163 -13.43 25.46 -11.14
CA VAL A 163 -14.08 24.51 -12.07
C VAL A 163 -15.36 23.94 -11.46
N LEU A 164 -15.31 23.55 -10.18
CA LEU A 164 -16.47 23.04 -9.46
C LEU A 164 -17.61 24.07 -9.36
N PHE A 165 -17.27 25.34 -9.14
CA PHE A 165 -18.25 26.44 -9.17
C PHE A 165 -18.87 26.65 -10.55
N LYS A 166 -18.06 26.60 -11.62
CA LYS A 166 -18.61 26.70 -12.98
C LYS A 166 -19.57 25.56 -13.28
N LEU A 167 -19.21 24.33 -12.87
CA LEU A 167 -20.09 23.17 -12.98
C LEU A 167 -21.40 23.38 -12.24
N LEU A 168 -21.35 23.93 -11.03
CA LEU A 168 -22.53 24.27 -10.26
C LEU A 168 -23.41 25.32 -10.96
N GLN A 169 -22.82 26.38 -11.50
CA GLN A 169 -23.57 27.41 -12.22
C GLN A 169 -24.24 26.86 -13.49
N HIS A 170 -23.61 25.90 -14.17
CA HIS A 170 -24.22 25.22 -15.31
C HIS A 170 -25.45 24.40 -14.89
N LEU A 171 -25.40 23.76 -13.73
CA LEU A 171 -26.53 23.00 -13.17
C LEU A 171 -27.71 23.89 -12.81
N GLU A 172 -27.46 25.02 -12.17
CA GLU A 172 -28.52 25.97 -11.79
C GLU A 172 -29.26 26.53 -13.00
N ARG A 173 -28.57 26.68 -14.14
CA ARG A 173 -29.19 27.13 -15.39
C ARG A 173 -30.05 26.06 -16.08
N GLY A 174 -30.07 24.83 -15.56
CA GLY A 174 -30.85 23.73 -16.14
C GLY A 174 -30.36 23.33 -17.54
N ASP A 175 -29.06 23.44 -17.80
CA ASP A 175 -28.50 23.07 -19.10
C ASP A 175 -28.68 21.55 -19.33
N ASP A 176 -29.50 21.19 -20.33
CA ASP A 176 -29.86 19.81 -20.67
C ASP A 176 -28.65 18.92 -21.03
N THR A 177 -27.50 19.53 -21.32
CA THR A 177 -26.22 18.83 -21.53
C THR A 177 -25.75 18.05 -20.30
N ILE A 178 -26.38 18.24 -19.14
CA ILE A 178 -25.97 17.69 -17.85
C ILE A 178 -26.70 16.38 -17.48
N LYS A 179 -27.29 15.65 -18.44
CA LYS A 179 -27.88 14.32 -18.16
C LYS A 179 -26.85 13.21 -17.89
N ASN A 180 -25.55 13.49 -17.98
CA ASN A 180 -24.52 12.47 -17.81
C ASN A 180 -24.19 12.22 -16.32
N SER A 181 -24.48 11.03 -15.78
CA SER A 181 -24.30 10.67 -14.36
C SER A 181 -22.93 10.95 -13.74
N ASN A 182 -21.89 11.21 -14.55
CA ASN A 182 -20.54 11.53 -14.10
C ASN A 182 -20.41 12.86 -13.33
N TRP A 183 -21.22 13.89 -13.59
CA TRP A 183 -21.07 15.18 -12.90
C TRP A 183 -21.40 15.08 -11.40
N LEU A 184 -22.36 14.24 -11.02
CA LEU A 184 -22.69 13.99 -9.61
C LEU A 184 -21.48 13.45 -8.84
N ARG A 185 -20.67 12.60 -9.50
CA ARG A 185 -19.40 12.11 -8.91
C ARG A 185 -18.41 13.24 -8.72
N THR A 186 -18.31 14.15 -9.69
CA THR A 186 -17.44 15.33 -9.60
C THR A 186 -17.89 16.28 -8.49
N LEU A 187 -19.20 16.48 -8.32
CA LEU A 187 -19.74 17.31 -7.24
C LEU A 187 -19.55 16.72 -5.86
N ASN A 188 -19.50 15.39 -5.72
CA ASN A 188 -19.14 14.77 -4.44
C ASN A 188 -17.74 15.16 -3.97
N LEU A 189 -16.88 15.67 -4.87
CA LEU A 189 -15.57 16.23 -4.51
C LEU A 189 -15.67 17.59 -3.81
N LEU A 190 -16.81 18.30 -3.88
CA LEU A 190 -17.09 19.54 -3.12
C LEU A 190 -17.40 19.29 -1.63
N ASN A 191 -17.27 18.07 -1.14
CA ASN A 191 -17.51 17.80 0.27
C ASN A 191 -16.54 18.63 1.14
N PHE A 192 -17.07 19.42 2.08
CA PHE A 192 -16.31 20.25 3.02
C PHE A 192 -15.31 19.46 3.87
N LYS A 193 -15.45 18.13 3.95
CA LYS A 193 -14.48 17.24 4.56
C LYS A 193 -13.18 17.12 3.75
N HIS A 194 -13.10 17.65 2.54
CA HIS A 194 -11.87 17.74 1.77
C HIS A 194 -11.20 19.10 1.98
N SER A 195 -9.88 19.09 2.15
CA SER A 195 -9.12 20.34 2.15
C SER A 195 -8.81 20.75 0.71
N PHE A 196 -9.19 21.95 0.30
CA PHE A 196 -8.82 22.49 -1.01
C PHE A 196 -7.60 23.43 -0.94
N TYR A 197 -7.15 23.72 0.27
CA TYR A 197 -6.07 24.65 0.56
C TYR A 197 -4.92 23.92 1.24
N PRO A 198 -3.67 24.35 1.02
CA PRO A 198 -2.56 23.76 1.72
C PRO A 198 -2.61 24.13 3.21
N LYS A 199 -2.04 23.29 4.08
CA LYS A 199 -2.01 23.53 5.52
C LYS A 199 -1.34 24.86 5.86
N GLY A 200 -1.97 25.63 6.75
CA GLY A 200 -1.50 26.95 7.16
C GLY A 200 -1.67 28.04 6.09
N PHE A 201 -2.47 27.78 5.05
CA PHE A 201 -2.95 28.83 4.17
C PHE A 201 -4.01 29.67 4.88
N SER A 202 -3.95 30.98 4.69
CA SER A 202 -4.91 31.94 5.23
C SER A 202 -4.95 33.12 4.27
N TYR A 203 -6.17 33.62 4.02
CA TYR A 203 -6.38 34.83 3.23
C TYR A 203 -6.19 36.11 4.06
N LEU A 204 -6.21 36.02 5.39
CA LEU A 204 -5.97 37.17 6.28
C LEU A 204 -4.50 37.54 6.41
N ASN A 205 -3.62 36.56 6.23
CA ASN A 205 -2.19 36.82 6.23
C ASN A 205 -1.82 37.64 4.98
N GLU A 206 -0.71 38.37 5.07
CA GLU A 206 -0.15 39.18 3.97
C GLU A 206 -0.27 38.49 2.60
N PRO A 207 -0.48 39.26 1.51
CA PRO A 207 -0.73 38.70 0.18
C PRO A 207 0.34 37.69 -0.20
N ILE A 208 -0.04 36.41 -0.18
CA ILE A 208 0.87 35.30 -0.47
C ILE A 208 1.26 35.37 -1.95
N SER A 209 2.56 35.45 -2.23
CA SER A 209 3.05 35.36 -3.60
C SER A 209 2.66 34.01 -4.21
N TYR A 210 2.33 34.01 -5.51
CA TYR A 210 2.02 32.79 -6.24
C TYR A 210 3.09 31.69 -6.07
N SER A 211 4.37 32.07 -6.02
CA SER A 211 5.47 31.12 -5.80
C SER A 211 5.46 30.50 -4.41
N GLU A 212 5.06 31.26 -3.38
CA GLU A 212 4.94 30.76 -2.02
C GLU A 212 3.74 29.81 -1.88
N ALA A 213 2.59 30.18 -2.45
CA ALA A 213 1.40 29.32 -2.46
C ALA A 213 1.69 27.98 -3.16
N LEU A 214 2.36 28.04 -4.32
CA LEU A 214 2.80 26.85 -5.04
C LEU A 214 3.79 26.02 -4.22
N GLY A 215 4.72 26.66 -3.51
CA GLY A 215 5.65 25.99 -2.61
C GLY A 215 4.97 25.30 -1.42
N LYS A 216 3.88 25.88 -0.89
CA LYS A 216 3.06 25.24 0.16
C LYS A 216 2.32 24.01 -0.37
N ILE A 217 1.70 24.12 -1.55
CA ILE A 217 1.04 22.97 -2.23
C ILE A 217 2.07 21.85 -2.47
N GLU A 218 3.23 22.20 -3.04
CA GLU A 218 4.27 21.24 -3.36
C GLU A 218 4.78 20.51 -2.11
N ARG A 219 5.02 21.23 -1.00
CA ARG A 219 5.40 20.61 0.27
C ARG A 219 4.36 19.60 0.75
N GLU A 220 3.07 19.89 0.61
CA GLU A 220 2.01 19.01 1.06
C GLU A 220 1.81 17.78 0.15
N VAL A 221 1.97 17.96 -1.17
CA VAL A 221 1.98 16.85 -2.14
C VAL A 221 3.18 15.92 -1.89
N VAL A 222 4.34 16.49 -1.59
CA VAL A 222 5.60 15.77 -1.33
C VAL A 222 5.61 15.09 0.03
N HIS A 223 4.87 15.59 1.03
CA HIS A 223 4.84 14.99 2.37
C HIS A 223 4.20 13.58 2.42
N CYS A 224 3.76 13.01 1.28
CA CYS A 224 3.22 11.65 1.17
C CYS A 224 1.99 11.39 2.07
N GLY A 225 1.06 12.35 2.10
CA GLY A 225 -0.23 12.19 2.76
C GLY A 225 -1.33 11.64 1.85
N LYS A 226 -2.56 11.65 2.36
CA LYS A 226 -3.77 11.51 1.53
C LYS A 226 -4.00 12.79 0.73
N THR A 227 -3.06 13.15 -0.13
CA THR A 227 -3.12 14.39 -0.92
C THR A 227 -3.25 14.02 -2.39
N VAL A 228 -4.24 14.60 -3.05
CA VAL A 228 -4.46 14.50 -4.49
C VAL A 228 -4.25 15.88 -5.08
N PHE A 229 -3.34 15.98 -6.02
CA PHE A 229 -3.16 17.19 -6.80
C PHE A 229 -4.05 17.12 -8.04
N ILE A 230 -4.91 18.13 -8.22
CA ILE A 230 -5.88 18.22 -9.30
C ILE A 230 -5.57 19.46 -10.12
N GLY A 231 -5.56 19.31 -11.43
CA GLY A 231 -5.44 20.42 -12.36
C GLY A 231 -5.71 19.98 -13.79
N LYS A 232 -5.47 20.89 -14.73
CA LYS A 232 -5.61 20.61 -16.16
C LYS A 232 -4.70 19.45 -16.57
N SER A 233 -5.22 18.50 -17.35
CA SER A 233 -4.45 17.34 -17.84
C SER A 233 -3.15 17.75 -18.54
N SER A 234 -3.20 18.84 -19.30
CA SER A 234 -2.04 19.41 -19.99
C SER A 234 -0.95 19.96 -19.08
N GLN A 235 -1.28 20.28 -17.83
CA GLN A 235 -0.33 20.73 -16.79
C GLN A 235 0.08 19.60 -15.86
N MET A 236 -0.78 18.59 -15.64
CA MET A 236 -0.51 17.45 -14.75
C MET A 236 0.74 16.69 -15.15
N ARG A 237 0.91 16.40 -16.45
CA ARG A 237 2.10 15.68 -16.91
C ARG A 237 3.40 16.41 -16.58
N LEU A 238 3.44 17.73 -16.77
CA LEU A 238 4.65 18.53 -16.49
C LEU A 238 4.92 18.67 -14.99
N GLU A 239 3.86 18.74 -14.18
CA GLU A 239 3.97 18.69 -12.73
C GLU A 239 4.46 17.33 -12.24
N TYR A 240 3.92 16.24 -12.79
CA TYR A 240 4.37 14.88 -12.51
C TYR A 240 5.85 14.69 -12.87
N GLU A 241 6.28 15.13 -14.06
CA GLU A 241 7.68 15.05 -14.49
C GLU A 241 8.59 15.88 -13.58
N PHE A 242 8.17 17.10 -13.21
CA PHE A 242 8.90 17.94 -12.26
C PHE A 242 9.03 17.27 -10.89
N LEU A 243 7.92 16.78 -10.32
CA LEU A 243 7.90 16.18 -8.99
C LEU A 243 8.72 14.89 -8.97
N SER A 244 8.56 14.03 -9.98
CA SER A 244 9.33 12.77 -10.09
C SER A 244 10.83 13.01 -10.21
N ARG A 245 11.23 14.07 -10.93
CA ARG A 245 12.64 14.45 -11.08
C ARG A 245 13.24 15.03 -9.80
N ASN A 246 12.51 15.90 -9.11
CA ASN A 246 13.01 16.59 -7.91
C ASN A 246 12.88 15.75 -6.64
N TYR A 247 11.97 14.78 -6.63
CA TYR A 247 11.66 13.96 -5.47
C TYR A 247 11.72 12.46 -5.79
N PRO A 248 12.87 11.91 -6.22
CA PRO A 248 13.00 10.54 -6.72
C PRO A 248 12.66 9.45 -5.68
N ARG A 249 12.65 9.80 -4.39
CA ARG A 249 12.28 8.90 -3.28
C ARG A 249 10.78 8.74 -3.10
N ILE A 250 9.98 9.56 -3.76
CA ILE A 250 8.52 9.55 -3.64
C ILE A 250 7.96 9.03 -4.95
N LYS A 251 7.13 8.00 -4.84
CA LYS A 251 6.41 7.45 -6.00
C LYS A 251 5.11 8.22 -6.17
N PHE A 252 5.09 9.11 -7.14
CA PHE A 252 3.87 9.78 -7.56
C PHE A 252 3.07 8.84 -8.47
N PHE A 253 1.74 8.98 -8.43
CA PHE A 253 0.82 8.25 -9.29
C PHE A 253 -0.04 9.27 -10.03
N GLU A 254 -0.16 9.08 -11.34
CA GLU A 254 -1.06 9.83 -12.19
C GLU A 254 -2.31 8.98 -12.44
N SER A 255 -3.50 9.58 -12.31
CA SER A 255 -4.76 8.92 -12.64
C SER A 255 -4.92 8.84 -14.16
N SER A 256 -5.37 7.69 -14.68
CA SER A 256 -5.80 7.56 -16.08
C SER A 256 -7.11 8.29 -16.36
N ASP A 257 -7.91 8.48 -15.31
CA ASP A 257 -9.28 8.95 -15.43
C ASP A 257 -9.33 10.47 -15.26
N GLU A 258 -9.95 11.14 -16.23
CA GLU A 258 -10.24 12.56 -16.15
C GLU A 258 -11.52 12.79 -15.32
N ILE A 259 -11.44 13.64 -14.29
CA ILE A 259 -12.59 13.97 -13.43
C ILE A 259 -13.69 14.67 -14.24
N HIS A 260 -13.28 15.59 -15.12
CA HIS A 260 -14.20 16.34 -15.97
C HIS A 260 -13.49 16.83 -17.23
N ARG A 261 -14.17 16.69 -18.37
CA ARG A 261 -13.65 17.08 -19.67
C ARG A 261 -14.17 18.47 -20.05
N VAL A 262 -13.44 19.50 -19.64
CA VAL A 262 -13.70 20.87 -20.12
C VAL A 262 -12.98 21.07 -21.44
N VAL A 263 -13.72 21.23 -22.52
CA VAL A 263 -13.13 21.62 -23.80
C VAL A 263 -12.73 23.09 -23.70
N SER A 264 -11.42 23.34 -23.77
CA SER A 264 -10.88 24.69 -23.91
C SER A 264 -10.65 24.97 -25.38
N GLY A 265 -11.04 26.15 -25.86
CA GLY A 265 -10.93 26.51 -27.26
C GLY A 265 -10.96 28.01 -27.49
N PHE A 266 -10.83 28.39 -28.76
CA PHE A 266 -10.94 29.76 -29.21
C PHE A 266 -12.34 30.00 -29.75
N GLU A 267 -13.00 31.03 -29.24
CA GLU A 267 -14.26 31.51 -29.81
C GLU A 267 -13.95 32.67 -30.77
N PHE A 268 -14.37 32.52 -32.02
CA PHE A 268 -14.22 33.56 -33.03
C PHE A 268 -15.58 34.21 -33.28
N LYS A 269 -15.70 35.50 -32.99
CA LYS A 269 -16.90 36.29 -33.36
C LYS A 269 -17.06 36.43 -34.87
N SER A 270 -15.97 36.27 -35.63
CA SER A 270 -15.96 36.39 -37.10
C SER A 270 -16.46 35.10 -37.78
N SER A 271 -17.05 35.23 -38.97
CA SER A 271 -17.42 34.08 -39.83
C SER A 271 -16.25 33.11 -40.06
N TRP A 272 -16.55 31.81 -40.16
CA TRP A 272 -15.59 30.75 -40.50
C TRP A 272 -14.81 31.00 -41.80
N ARG A 273 -15.37 31.79 -42.72
CA ARG A 273 -14.70 32.17 -43.98
C ARG A 273 -13.70 33.31 -43.82
N SER A 274 -13.60 33.93 -42.64
CA SER A 274 -12.67 35.02 -42.39
C SER A 274 -11.22 34.57 -42.59
N LYS A 275 -10.37 35.50 -43.05
CA LYS A 275 -8.93 35.23 -43.19
C LYS A 275 -8.31 34.80 -41.85
N ILE A 276 -8.78 35.39 -40.74
CA ILE A 276 -8.30 35.09 -39.38
C ILE A 276 -8.53 33.63 -39.00
N VAL A 277 -9.76 33.12 -39.18
CA VAL A 277 -10.08 31.73 -38.82
C VAL A 277 -9.31 30.73 -39.71
N LYS A 278 -9.17 31.02 -41.00
CA LYS A 278 -8.38 30.20 -41.93
C LYS A 278 -6.90 30.17 -41.56
N SER A 279 -6.31 31.32 -41.23
CA SER A 279 -4.91 31.41 -40.80
C SER A 279 -4.69 30.68 -39.47
N PHE A 280 -5.60 30.86 -38.49
CA PHE A 280 -5.53 30.14 -37.22
C PHE A 280 -5.63 28.62 -37.41
N LYS A 281 -6.55 28.17 -38.27
CA LYS A 281 -6.65 26.76 -38.65
C LYS A 281 -5.33 26.24 -39.22
N GLY A 282 -4.72 26.96 -40.16
CA GLY A 282 -3.41 26.59 -40.73
C GLY A 282 -2.29 26.50 -39.69
N ILE A 283 -2.22 27.44 -38.75
CA ILE A 283 -1.26 27.43 -37.63
C ILE A 283 -1.47 26.22 -36.71
N ASN A 284 -2.73 25.88 -36.43
CA ASN A 284 -3.08 24.76 -35.58
C ASN A 284 -2.80 23.41 -36.27
N GLU A 285 -3.16 23.27 -37.55
CA GLU A 285 -2.87 22.07 -38.36
C GLU A 285 -1.37 21.86 -38.57
N ALA A 286 -0.59 22.93 -38.68
CA ALA A 286 0.88 22.86 -38.70
C ALA A 286 1.49 22.46 -37.33
N GLY A 287 0.68 22.36 -36.27
CA GLY A 287 1.14 22.01 -34.92
C GLY A 287 1.89 23.13 -34.20
N LEU A 288 2.02 24.32 -34.78
CA LEU A 288 2.79 25.43 -34.22
C LEU A 288 2.21 25.92 -32.89
N PHE A 289 0.88 25.94 -32.78
CA PHE A 289 0.20 26.27 -31.53
C PHE A 289 0.56 25.28 -30.41
N THR A 290 0.48 23.99 -30.69
CA THR A 290 0.81 22.93 -29.70
C THR A 290 2.28 22.97 -29.29
N HIS A 291 3.18 23.32 -30.22
CA HIS A 291 4.61 23.46 -29.93
C HIS A 291 4.87 24.63 -28.97
N THR A 292 4.27 25.79 -29.26
CA THR A 292 4.42 27.01 -28.45
C THR A 292 3.87 26.79 -27.04
N GLU A 293 2.69 26.18 -26.94
CA GLU A 293 2.06 25.88 -25.65
C GLU A 293 2.90 24.90 -24.81
N ARG A 294 3.53 23.90 -25.44
CA ARG A 294 4.47 22.99 -24.75
C ARG A 294 5.71 23.72 -24.27
N TRP A 295 6.25 24.63 -25.07
CA TRP A 295 7.45 25.40 -24.73
C TRP A 295 7.20 26.35 -23.55
N ASP A 296 6.11 27.12 -23.59
CA ASP A 296 5.73 28.04 -22.50
C ASP A 296 5.55 27.32 -21.18
N ARG A 297 4.87 26.16 -21.20
CA ARG A 297 4.66 25.36 -19.99
C ARG A 297 5.97 24.76 -19.46
N SER A 298 6.85 24.30 -20.35
CA SER A 298 8.14 23.73 -19.97
C SER A 298 9.05 24.77 -19.31
N LYS A 299 9.00 26.01 -19.79
CA LYS A 299 9.76 27.14 -19.23
C LYS A 299 9.34 27.46 -17.80
N GLY A 300 8.04 27.38 -17.49
CA GLY A 300 7.52 27.58 -16.14
C GLY A 300 8.06 26.55 -15.13
N CYS A 301 8.15 25.28 -15.51
CA CYS A 301 8.69 24.24 -14.63
C CYS A 301 10.22 24.25 -14.54
N ALA A 302 10.93 24.65 -15.61
CA ALA A 302 12.39 24.63 -15.65
C ALA A 302 13.03 25.62 -14.66
N ASN A 303 12.42 26.79 -14.47
CA ASN A 303 12.94 27.82 -13.57
C ASN A 303 12.46 27.64 -12.12
N ARG A 304 11.56 26.68 -11.86
CA ARG A 304 11.03 26.46 -10.51
C ARG A 304 12.03 25.68 -9.66
N THR A 305 12.30 26.18 -8.46
CA THR A 305 13.08 25.48 -7.44
C THR A 305 12.18 24.57 -6.60
N ALA A 306 12.68 23.37 -6.27
CA ALA A 306 11.97 22.44 -5.42
C ALA A 306 11.67 23.08 -4.05
N ALA A 307 10.41 23.02 -3.62
CA ALA A 307 9.94 23.64 -2.39
C ALA A 307 10.52 22.98 -1.12
N MET A 308 10.97 21.73 -1.22
CA MET A 308 11.60 20.99 -0.13
C MET A 308 12.91 20.37 -0.62
N LYS A 309 14.00 20.62 0.11
CA LYS A 309 15.23 19.85 -0.10
C LYS A 309 15.05 18.48 0.54
N GLN A 310 15.09 17.40 -0.25
CA GLN A 310 15.20 16.07 0.33
C GLN A 310 16.52 16.02 1.09
N SER A 311 16.46 15.82 2.42
CA SER A 311 17.66 15.73 3.25
C SER A 311 18.59 14.67 2.63
N GLY A 312 19.74 15.12 2.14
CA GLY A 312 20.69 14.30 1.37
C GLY A 312 21.18 13.07 2.15
N ILE A 313 21.08 13.12 3.48
CA ILE A 313 21.46 12.04 4.39
C ILE A 313 20.24 11.15 4.65
N VAL A 314 19.88 10.34 3.67
CA VAL A 314 19.19 9.09 3.99
C VAL A 314 20.29 8.05 3.97
N LYS A 315 20.69 7.58 5.16
CA LYS A 315 21.26 6.24 5.32
C LYS A 315 20.44 5.38 4.39
N LEU A 316 21.01 4.86 3.30
CA LEU A 316 20.31 3.96 2.40
C LEU A 316 19.65 2.94 3.31
N LYS A 317 18.33 3.07 3.50
CA LYS A 317 17.54 2.08 4.20
C LYS A 317 17.61 0.94 3.21
N ASN A 318 18.54 0.01 3.48
CA ASN A 318 19.10 -0.93 2.52
C ASN A 318 18.01 -1.35 1.55
N ILE A 319 18.20 -1.05 0.27
CA ILE A 319 17.25 -1.39 -0.82
C ILE A 319 16.99 -2.93 -0.84
N ALA A 320 17.78 -3.70 -0.11
CA ALA A 320 17.54 -5.10 0.23
C ALA A 320 16.29 -5.35 1.13
N THR A 321 15.66 -4.34 1.75
CA THR A 321 14.29 -4.49 2.29
C THR A 321 13.28 -4.38 1.16
N LEU A 322 13.31 -5.37 0.28
CA LEU A 322 12.30 -5.63 -0.73
C LEU A 322 11.04 -6.14 -0.02
N ASP A 323 10.31 -5.19 0.54
CA ASP A 323 8.94 -5.17 1.06
C ASP A 323 8.29 -6.56 1.26
N GLY A 324 8.91 -7.40 2.10
CA GLY A 324 8.46 -8.76 2.43
C GLY A 324 8.49 -9.80 1.30
N ALA A 325 8.33 -9.40 0.03
CA ALA A 325 8.14 -10.32 -1.09
C ALA A 325 9.36 -11.24 -1.32
N PHE A 326 10.58 -10.71 -1.30
CA PHE A 326 11.77 -11.57 -1.42
C PHE A 326 11.96 -12.46 -0.20
N LEU A 327 11.65 -11.98 1.00
CA LEU A 327 11.69 -12.80 2.21
C LEU A 327 10.72 -13.99 2.07
N THR A 328 9.52 -13.76 1.53
CA THR A 328 8.58 -14.88 1.28
C THR A 328 9.10 -15.87 0.26
N VAL A 329 9.79 -15.42 -0.80
CA VAL A 329 10.44 -16.32 -1.77
C VAL A 329 11.55 -17.11 -1.10
N PHE A 330 12.43 -16.49 -0.31
CA PHE A 330 13.49 -17.21 0.40
C PHE A 330 12.94 -18.22 1.42
N ILE A 331 11.88 -17.88 2.15
CA ILE A 331 11.21 -18.79 3.09
C ILE A 331 10.59 -19.98 2.33
N LEU A 332 9.89 -19.72 1.21
CA LEU A 332 9.29 -20.78 0.39
C LEU A 332 10.36 -21.69 -0.21
N THR A 333 11.37 -21.13 -0.87
CA THR A 333 12.46 -21.90 -1.48
C THR A 333 13.26 -22.68 -0.43
N GLY A 334 13.55 -22.05 0.73
CA GLY A 334 14.21 -22.71 1.85
C GLY A 334 13.38 -23.86 2.42
N SER A 335 12.07 -23.68 2.59
CA SER A 335 11.18 -24.74 3.08
C SER A 335 11.08 -25.93 2.11
N LEU A 336 11.05 -25.67 0.80
CA LEU A 336 11.07 -26.70 -0.24
C LEU A 336 12.40 -27.47 -0.23
N PHE A 337 13.52 -26.76 -0.10
CA PHE A 337 14.84 -27.40 0.04
C PHE A 337 14.92 -28.28 1.29
N CYS A 338 14.48 -27.79 2.44
CA CYS A 338 14.43 -28.58 3.68
C CYS A 338 13.55 -29.82 3.51
N GLY A 339 12.37 -29.69 2.89
CA GLY A 339 11.49 -30.82 2.59
C GLY A 339 12.15 -31.85 1.68
N ALA A 340 12.80 -31.41 0.61
CA ALA A 340 13.51 -32.30 -0.32
C ALA A 340 14.66 -33.05 0.36
N ILE A 341 15.42 -32.40 1.25
CA ILE A 341 16.48 -33.04 2.04
C ILE A 341 15.90 -34.13 2.94
N VAL A 342 14.78 -33.85 3.64
CA VAL A 342 14.14 -34.84 4.51
C VAL A 342 13.65 -36.05 3.71
N VAL A 343 12.98 -35.83 2.58
CA VAL A 343 12.52 -36.91 1.68
C VAL A 343 13.71 -37.72 1.16
N PHE A 344 14.78 -37.04 0.72
CA PHE A 344 16.00 -37.69 0.25
C PHE A 344 16.64 -38.56 1.33
N VAL A 345 16.71 -38.09 2.58
CA VAL A 345 17.23 -38.87 3.72
C VAL A 345 16.36 -40.10 3.99
N VAL A 346 15.03 -39.96 3.95
CA VAL A 346 14.08 -41.06 4.18
C VAL A 346 14.18 -42.12 3.07
N GLU A 347 14.21 -41.70 1.81
CA GLU A 347 14.30 -42.63 0.66
C GLU A 347 15.68 -43.30 0.60
N SER A 348 16.74 -42.52 0.85
CA SER A 348 18.12 -43.00 0.79
C SER A 348 18.51 -43.84 2.00
N ARG A 349 17.74 -43.86 3.11
CA ARG A 349 18.04 -44.72 4.27
C ARG A 349 18.21 -46.19 3.88
N SER A 350 17.37 -46.70 2.98
CA SER A 350 17.45 -48.09 2.51
C SER A 350 18.69 -48.37 1.64
N LYS A 351 19.16 -47.37 0.87
CA LYS A 351 20.36 -47.47 0.01
C LYS A 351 21.64 -47.29 0.82
N ILE A 352 21.67 -46.30 1.72
CA ILE A 352 22.77 -46.03 2.64
C ILE A 352 22.97 -47.23 3.57
N TRP A 353 21.91 -47.84 4.09
CA TRP A 353 22.02 -49.05 4.92
C TRP A 353 22.65 -50.22 4.15
N ARG A 354 22.27 -50.42 2.88
CA ARG A 354 22.92 -51.41 2.01
C ARG A 354 24.41 -51.15 1.83
N ILE A 355 24.79 -49.91 1.50
CA ILE A 355 26.21 -49.53 1.35
C ILE A 355 26.98 -49.74 2.66
N ILE A 356 26.41 -49.36 3.81
CA ILE A 356 27.04 -49.57 5.12
C ILE A 356 27.23 -51.06 5.41
N VAL A 357 26.22 -51.89 5.14
CA VAL A 357 26.31 -53.34 5.33
C VAL A 357 27.37 -53.96 4.41
N ASP A 358 27.44 -53.53 3.14
CA ASP A 358 28.45 -54.00 2.19
C ASP A 358 29.86 -53.57 2.59
N MET A 359 30.05 -52.31 3.03
CA MET A 359 31.33 -51.86 3.58
C MET A 359 31.73 -52.66 4.82
N ARG A 360 30.79 -52.98 5.71
CA ARG A 360 31.05 -53.76 6.92
C ARG A 360 31.44 -55.21 6.59
N ARG A 361 30.79 -55.82 5.59
CA ARG A 361 31.18 -57.14 5.05
C ARG A 361 32.57 -57.11 4.43
N ALA A 362 32.88 -56.10 3.61
CA ALA A 362 34.20 -55.93 3.01
C ALA A 362 35.29 -55.78 4.10
N PHE A 363 35.02 -54.98 5.14
CA PHE A 363 35.95 -54.81 6.25
C PHE A 363 36.18 -56.11 7.05
N LEU A 364 35.12 -56.89 7.32
CA LEU A 364 35.25 -58.20 7.97
C LEU A 364 36.01 -59.20 7.10
N PHE A 365 35.82 -59.16 5.78
CA PHE A 365 36.53 -60.01 4.83
C PHE A 365 38.03 -59.67 4.76
N VAL A 366 38.35 -58.37 4.66
CA VAL A 366 39.73 -57.88 4.71
C VAL A 366 40.38 -58.19 6.06
N GLY A 367 39.66 -57.99 7.17
CA GLY A 367 40.14 -58.37 8.51
C GLY A 367 40.40 -59.86 8.65
N SER A 368 39.56 -60.73 8.09
CA SER A 368 39.77 -62.18 8.05
C SER A 368 40.98 -62.57 7.19
N LEU A 369 41.19 -61.91 6.06
CA LEU A 369 42.37 -62.13 5.20
C LEU A 369 43.66 -61.71 5.88
N ILE A 370 43.66 -60.55 6.53
CA ILE A 370 44.79 -60.07 7.34
C ILE A 370 45.04 -61.00 8.53
N GLY A 371 43.98 -61.47 9.20
CA GLY A 371 44.11 -62.46 10.27
C GLY A 371 44.75 -63.77 9.79
N ARG A 372 44.35 -64.27 8.61
CA ARG A 372 44.93 -65.49 8.00
C ARG A 372 46.38 -65.30 7.57
N THR A 373 46.74 -64.18 6.95
CA THR A 373 48.13 -63.91 6.55
C THR A 373 49.04 -63.69 7.75
N ILE A 374 48.57 -63.03 8.82
CA ILE A 374 49.31 -62.93 10.08
C ILE A 374 49.52 -64.31 10.70
N LEU A 375 48.52 -65.19 10.69
CA LEU A 375 48.64 -66.56 11.23
C LEU A 375 49.68 -67.38 10.44
N VAL A 376 49.64 -67.34 9.11
CA VAL A 376 50.63 -68.00 8.24
C VAL A 376 52.04 -67.45 8.48
N LEU A 377 52.20 -66.12 8.55
CA LEU A 377 53.48 -65.48 8.86
C LEU A 377 53.97 -65.86 10.26
N THR A 378 53.12 -65.92 11.27
CA THR A 378 53.54 -66.36 12.61
C THR A 378 53.95 -67.84 12.66
N VAL A 379 53.32 -68.71 11.86
CA VAL A 379 53.69 -70.14 11.76
C VAL A 379 55.03 -70.29 11.03
N GLU A 380 55.21 -69.64 9.88
CA GLU A 380 56.48 -69.67 9.13
C GLU A 380 57.61 -69.01 9.91
N CYS A 381 57.33 -67.90 10.61
CA CYS A 381 58.31 -67.25 11.47
C CYS A 381 58.71 -68.14 12.66
N ARG A 382 57.77 -68.91 13.26
CA ARG A 382 58.10 -69.92 14.28
C ARG A 382 58.98 -71.05 13.73
N LEU A 383 58.72 -71.52 12.51
CA LEU A 383 59.53 -72.55 11.83
C LEU A 383 60.93 -72.05 11.46
N SER A 384 61.03 -70.81 10.98
CA SER A 384 62.30 -70.16 10.65
C SER A 384 63.14 -69.87 11.90
N ILE A 385 62.52 -69.39 12.98
CA ILE A 385 63.18 -69.18 14.28
C ILE A 385 63.66 -70.50 14.88
N ARG A 386 62.90 -71.61 14.75
CA ARG A 386 63.39 -72.95 15.18
C ARG A 386 64.63 -73.41 14.40
N ARG A 387 64.72 -73.13 13.09
CA ARG A 387 65.94 -73.40 12.30
C ARG A 387 67.10 -72.48 12.71
N LEU A 388 66.82 -71.21 13.00
CA LEU A 388 67.84 -70.26 13.45
C LEU A 388 68.41 -70.64 14.83
N ILE A 389 67.56 -71.05 15.79
CA ILE A 389 67.99 -71.49 17.12
C ILE A 389 68.83 -72.78 17.06
N GLY A 390 68.57 -73.66 16.09
CA GLY A 390 69.43 -74.83 15.81
C GLY A 390 70.84 -74.44 15.36
N ASN A 391 70.97 -73.45 14.48
CA ASN A 391 72.26 -73.00 13.95
C ASN A 391 73.02 -72.08 14.91
N VAL A 392 72.32 -71.31 15.74
CA VAL A 392 72.93 -70.35 16.68
C VAL A 392 73.57 -71.04 17.90
N ARG A 393 73.16 -72.28 18.24
CA ARG A 393 73.83 -73.09 19.27
C ARG A 393 75.24 -73.54 18.89
N GLY A 394 75.63 -73.43 17.61
CA GLY A 394 77.01 -73.67 17.14
C GLY A 394 77.88 -72.40 17.02
N ALA A 395 77.30 -71.20 17.11
CA ALA A 395 77.99 -69.96 16.77
C ALA A 395 78.12 -68.94 17.93
N LEU A 396 77.70 -69.29 19.15
CA LEU A 396 77.70 -68.41 20.32
C LEU A 396 78.74 -68.82 21.38
N ILE A 397 79.96 -69.12 20.94
CA ILE A 397 81.19 -68.87 21.70
C ILE A 397 82.03 -67.93 20.83
N LEU A 398 81.67 -66.66 20.76
CA LEU A 398 82.58 -65.52 20.59
C LEU A 398 81.77 -64.24 20.44
N ARG A 399 82.37 -63.16 20.94
CA ARG A 399 82.02 -61.75 20.69
C ARG A 399 80.93 -61.11 21.54
N ARG A 400 81.32 -61.06 22.81
CA ARG A 400 81.23 -59.92 23.74
C ARG A 400 81.53 -58.56 23.06
N ASN A 401 80.71 -57.56 23.41
CA ASN A 401 81.05 -56.13 23.61
C ASN A 401 81.12 -55.14 22.41
N ARG A 402 80.13 -54.22 22.30
CA ARG A 402 80.35 -52.75 22.33
C ARG A 402 79.04 -51.92 22.28
N ARG A 403 79.16 -50.72 22.86
CA ARG A 403 78.18 -49.70 23.30
C ARG A 403 77.41 -48.92 22.19
N SER A 404 76.17 -48.55 22.54
CA SER A 404 75.54 -47.19 22.54
C SER A 404 75.57 -46.27 21.31
N LYS A 405 74.38 -45.82 20.85
CA LYS A 405 73.96 -44.39 20.84
C LYS A 405 72.48 -44.20 20.45
N ARG A 406 71.93 -43.06 20.91
CA ARG A 406 70.53 -42.56 20.96
C ARG A 406 69.93 -42.10 19.60
N LEU A 407 68.65 -41.68 19.68
CA LEU A 407 67.76 -40.88 18.80
C LEU A 407 66.74 -41.71 18.00
N GLY A 408 65.44 -41.37 17.91
CA GLY A 408 64.66 -40.25 18.46
C GLY A 408 63.16 -40.54 18.28
N THR A 409 62.36 -40.08 19.24
CA THR A 409 60.90 -40.26 19.34
C THR A 409 60.16 -39.09 18.68
N ASN A 410 59.36 -39.34 17.65
CA ASN A 410 58.42 -38.36 17.10
C ASN A 410 56.99 -38.69 17.55
N THR A 411 56.52 -37.91 18.52
CA THR A 411 55.14 -37.81 19.00
C THR A 411 54.37 -36.82 18.12
N ILE A 412 53.30 -37.27 17.46
CA ILE A 412 52.41 -36.40 16.65
C ILE A 412 51.33 -35.82 17.58
N ARG A 413 51.26 -34.48 17.65
CA ARG A 413 50.20 -33.69 18.29
C ARG A 413 49.11 -33.36 17.26
N ILE A 414 47.85 -33.55 17.64
CA ILE A 414 46.68 -33.07 16.91
C ILE A 414 46.30 -31.70 17.48
N VAL A 415 46.19 -30.69 16.61
CA VAL A 415 45.74 -29.34 16.93
C VAL A 415 44.34 -29.16 16.33
N THR A 416 43.36 -28.83 17.17
CA THR A 416 42.02 -28.39 16.76
C THR A 416 41.90 -26.89 16.97
N THR A 417 41.59 -26.15 15.91
CA THR A 417 41.26 -24.73 15.96
C THR A 417 39.74 -24.53 15.90
N ARG A 418 39.22 -23.68 16.80
CA ARG A 418 37.87 -23.10 16.73
C ARG A 418 38.01 -21.68 16.18
N VAL A 419 37.17 -21.33 15.20
CA VAL A 419 36.98 -19.95 14.74
C VAL A 419 35.63 -19.50 15.27
N CYS A 420 35.63 -18.45 16.09
CA CYS A 420 34.44 -17.69 16.47
C CYS A 420 34.56 -16.33 15.79
N ASP A 421 33.60 -15.98 14.94
CA ASP A 421 33.44 -14.59 14.51
C ASP A 421 32.48 -13.88 15.45
N ILE A 422 32.97 -12.76 15.97
CA ILE A 422 32.28 -11.80 16.81
C ILE A 422 32.02 -10.58 15.93
N ASP A 423 30.74 -10.21 15.84
CA ASP A 423 30.26 -8.93 15.35
C ASP A 423 31.06 -7.75 15.94
N ARG A 424 31.55 -6.87 15.07
CA ARG A 424 31.78 -5.46 15.42
C ARG A 424 31.55 -4.54 14.23
N ASN A 425 30.59 -3.64 14.48
CA ASN A 425 30.50 -2.28 13.98
C ASN A 425 30.03 -2.05 12.53
N LYS A 426 28.75 -1.71 12.42
CA LYS A 426 28.31 -0.44 11.80
C LYS A 426 27.00 0.07 12.37
#